data_AF-A0A0H3GFT5-F1
#
_entry.id   AF-A0A0H3GFT5-F1
#
_cell.length_a   1.000
_cell.length_b   1.000
_cell.length_c   1.000
_cell.angle_alpha   90.00
_cell.angle_beta   90.00
_cell.angle_gamma   90.00
#
_symmetry.space_group_name_H-M   'P 1'
#
loop_
_entity.id
_entity.type
_entity.pdbx_description
1 polymer ?
#
loop_
_entity_poly.entity_id
_entity_poly.type
_entity_poly.pdbx_seq_one_letter_code
_entity_poly.pdbx_strand_id
1 'polypeptide(L)' 'MASRARPSDLAIIERDAALIRGMIEWGDRHHDIAAFFGPIRVGSLK' A
#
# COMPACT_ATOMS: atom_id res chain seq x y z
N MET A 1 1.17 11.23 -19.97
CA MET A 1 1.39 9.77 -19.92
C MET A 1 1.08 9.25 -18.53
N ALA A 2 0.06 8.42 -18.35
CA ALA A 2 -0.20 7.71 -17.09
C ALA A 2 0.11 6.22 -17.31
N SER A 3 1.39 5.86 -17.30
CA SER A 3 1.79 4.45 -17.30
C SER A 3 1.58 3.89 -15.90
N ARG A 4 0.54 3.08 -15.72
CA ARG A 4 0.32 2.32 -14.48
C ARG A 4 1.56 1.46 -14.24
N ALA A 5 2.27 1.72 -13.14
CA ALA A 5 3.43 0.93 -12.75
C ALA A 5 3.01 -0.54 -12.62
N ARG A 6 3.87 -1.47 -13.08
CA ARG A 6 3.60 -2.90 -12.88
C ARG A 6 3.46 -3.15 -11.37
N PRO A 7 2.45 -3.93 -10.93
CA PRO A 7 2.38 -4.34 -9.55
C PRO A 7 3.68 -5.02 -9.16
N SER A 8 4.31 -4.59 -8.09
CA SER A 8 5.43 -5.29 -7.47
C SER A 8 4.93 -6.64 -6.95
N ASP A 9 5.79 -7.67 -7.02
CA ASP A 9 5.54 -8.99 -6.41
C ASP A 9 5.55 -8.94 -4.87
N LEU A 10 5.69 -7.75 -4.27
CA LEU A 10 5.50 -7.50 -2.86
C LEU A 10 4.00 -7.63 -2.53
N ALA A 11 3.69 -8.62 -1.71
CA ALA A 11 2.38 -8.81 -1.11
C ALA A 11 2.32 -8.03 0.20
N ILE A 12 1.17 -7.41 0.50
CA ILE A 12 0.91 -6.82 1.81
C ILE A 12 0.97 -7.95 2.85
N ILE A 13 1.96 -7.91 3.73
CA ILE A 13 2.02 -8.77 4.92
C ILE A 13 1.37 -8.08 6.11
N GLU A 14 1.08 -8.83 7.17
CA GLU A 14 0.40 -8.32 8.37
C GLU A 14 1.08 -7.07 8.97
N ARG A 15 2.42 -7.03 8.91
CA ARG A 15 3.22 -5.87 9.33
C ARG A 15 2.92 -4.61 8.51
N ASP A 16 2.73 -4.75 7.20
CA ASP A 16 2.42 -3.63 6.33
C ASP A 16 0.98 -3.16 6.55
N ALA A 17 0.05 -4.09 6.82
CA ALA A 17 -1.33 -3.75 7.17
C ALA A 17 -1.42 -2.92 8.46
N ALA A 18 -0.63 -3.25 9.48
CA ALA A 18 -0.54 -2.46 10.71
C ALA A 18 0.01 -1.05 10.45
N LEU A 19 1.02 -0.91 9.59
CA LEU A 19 1.58 0.38 9.19
C LEU A 19 0.56 1.22 8.38
N ILE A 20 -0.07 0.64 7.36
CA ILE A 20 -1.11 1.30 6.56
C ILE A 20 -2.24 1.78 7.47
N ARG A 21 -2.67 0.95 8.43
CA ARG A 21 -3.71 1.33 9.38
C ARG A 21 -3.31 2.52 10.24
N GLY A 22 -2.08 2.53 10.77
CA GLY A 22 -1.55 3.66 11.52
C GLY A 22 -1.52 4.96 10.69
N MET A 23 -1.07 4.89 9.44
CA MET A 23 -1.04 6.04 8.53
C MET A 23 -2.46 6.59 8.25
N ILE A 24 -3.44 5.71 8.03
CA ILE A 24 -4.85 6.11 7.87
C ILE A 24 -5.38 6.79 9.14
N GLU A 25 -5.08 6.23 10.31
CA GLU A 25 -5.52 6.78 11.60
C GLU A 25 -4.88 8.14 11.91
N TRP A 26 -3.65 8.38 11.44
CA TRP A 26 -2.99 9.69 11.52
C TRP A 26 -3.53 10.72 10.52
N GLY A 27 -4.34 10.29 9.55
CA GLY A 27 -4.94 11.15 8.53
C GLY A 27 -4.05 11.35 7.30
N ASP A 28 -3.07 10.48 7.06
CA ASP A 28 -2.30 10.50 5.82
C ASP A 28 -3.20 10.23 4.62
N ARG A 29 -2.97 10.97 3.53
CA ARG A 29 -3.76 10.78 2.30
C ARG A 29 -3.42 9.44 1.69
N HIS A 30 -4.43 8.73 1.18
CA HIS A 30 -4.25 7.45 0.48
C HIS A 30 -3.24 7.52 -0.68
N HIS A 31 -3.12 8.69 -1.33
CA HIS A 31 -2.09 8.92 -2.35
C HIS A 31 -0.67 8.78 -1.79
N ASP A 32 -0.42 9.34 -0.61
CA ASP A 32 0.90 9.36 0.02
C ASP A 32 1.22 7.98 0.63
N ILE A 33 0.22 7.28 1.16
CA ILE A 33 0.32 5.88 1.59
C ILE A 33 0.66 4.99 0.38
N ALA A 34 -0.06 5.10 -0.73
CA ALA A 34 0.22 4.32 -1.94
C ALA A 34 1.59 4.64 -2.56
N ALA A 35 2.05 5.90 -2.46
CA ALA A 35 3.37 6.29 -2.90
C ALA A 35 4.49 5.68 -2.02
N PHE A 36 4.28 5.58 -0.71
CA PHE A 36 5.22 4.99 0.23
C PHE A 36 5.43 3.49 0.00
N PHE A 37 4.34 2.74 -0.24
CA PHE A 37 4.41 1.30 -0.45
C PHE A 37 4.59 0.89 -1.92
N GLY A 38 4.44 1.82 -2.86
CA GLY A 38 4.53 1.55 -4.28
C GLY A 38 3.34 0.72 -4.81
N PRO A 39 3.45 0.13 -6.02
CA PRO A 39 2.37 -0.62 -6.64
C PRO A 39 2.23 -2.02 -6.01
N ILE A 40 1.71 -2.10 -4.79
CA ILE A 40 1.52 -3.35 -4.04
C ILE A 40 0.42 -4.20 -4.68
N ARG A 41 0.62 -5.52 -4.72
CA ARG A 41 -0.48 -6.45 -5.00
C ARG A 41 -1.22 -6.75 -3.70
N VAL A 42 -2.51 -6.44 -3.64
CA VAL A 42 -3.37 -6.84 -2.52
C VAL A 42 -3.56 -8.36 -2.58
N GLY A 43 -2.72 -9.07 -1.83
CA GLY A 43 -2.94 -10.48 -1.50
C GLY A 43 -4.01 -10.54 -0.41
N SER A 44 -5.00 -11.41 -0.59
CA SER A 44 -6.06 -11.64 0.39
C SER A 44 -5.44 -11.90 1.77
N LEU A 45 -5.64 -10.99 2.73
CA LEU A 45 -5.47 -11.32 4.14
C LEU A 45 -6.45 -12.47 4.43
N LYS A 46 -5.90 -13.64 4.73
CA LYS A 46 -6.64 -14.83 5.14
C LYS A 46 -6.69 -14.91 6.65
#